data_AF-A0A7C4C7K9-F1
#
_entry.id   AF-A0A7C4C7K9-F1
#
_cell.length_a   1.000
_cell.length_b   1.000
_cell.length_c   1.000
_cell.angle_alpha   90.00
_cell.angle_beta   90.00
_cell.angle_gamma   90.00
#
_symmetry.space_group_name_H-M   'P 1'
#
loop_
_entity.id
_entity.type
_entity.pdbx_description
1 polymer ?
#
loop_
_entity_poly.entity_id
_entity_poly.type
_entity_poly.pdbx_seq_one_letter_code
_entity_poly.pdbx_strand_id
1 'polypeptide(L)'
;MRPNGRLIRFGGVVLSLLGPIMAATAASSAAAPVLWRSGPAALAPAPAADTAALLAAWPAGAGEQRVVARFERTVNPAERQALEAAGLRLLSYLGDHTYFATLLPQRGDLAPLAAAAGLTAIEAVQPQWKLHPLLAAGREPTWAIVARTADSDAVCGLYVLLHRDVVLDATAVAA
;
A
#
# COMPACT_ATOMS: atom_id res chain seq x y z
N MET A 1 -44.58 -80.29 -13.43
CA MET A 1 -43.96 -81.23 -14.38
C MET A 1 -42.65 -80.63 -14.87
N ARG A 2 -41.51 -81.25 -14.52
CA ARG A 2 -40.23 -81.09 -15.26
C ARG A 2 -40.41 -81.75 -16.64
N PRO A 3 -39.78 -81.30 -17.74
CA PRO A 3 -38.34 -81.53 -18.01
C PRO A 3 -37.63 -80.32 -18.69
N ASN A 4 -36.35 -80.06 -18.47
CA ASN A 4 -35.14 -80.76 -18.97
C ASN A 4 -35.04 -80.83 -20.50
N GLY A 5 -33.94 -80.32 -21.05
CA GLY A 5 -33.49 -80.63 -22.43
C GLY A 5 -32.80 -79.45 -23.13
N ARG A 6 -31.58 -79.06 -22.75
CA ARG A 6 -30.27 -79.45 -23.34
C ARG A 6 -30.01 -78.90 -24.77
N LEU A 7 -28.73 -78.52 -25.01
CA LEU A 7 -28.01 -78.43 -26.30
C LEU A 7 -28.19 -77.09 -27.08
N ILE A 8 -27.21 -76.42 -27.69
CA ILE A 8 -25.83 -76.70 -28.14
C ILE A 8 -25.06 -75.36 -28.24
N ARG A 9 -23.73 -75.43 -28.06
CA ARG A 9 -22.71 -74.37 -28.27
C ARG A 9 -22.72 -73.81 -29.69
N PHE A 10 -22.54 -72.49 -29.88
CA PHE A 10 -21.76 -71.95 -30.99
C PHE A 10 -21.24 -70.52 -30.69
N GLY A 11 -19.94 -70.33 -30.89
CA GLY A 11 -19.36 -69.18 -31.60
C GLY A 11 -19.42 -67.80 -30.93
N GLY A 12 -18.24 -67.26 -30.64
CA GLY A 12 -18.06 -65.81 -30.51
C GLY A 12 -17.08 -65.41 -29.44
N VAL A 13 -15.78 -65.52 -29.73
CA VAL A 13 -14.76 -64.75 -29.00
C VAL A 13 -14.95 -63.30 -29.44
N VAL A 14 -15.59 -62.49 -28.60
CA VAL A 14 -15.51 -61.02 -28.68
C VAL A 14 -14.55 -60.59 -27.58
N LEU A 15 -13.32 -60.29 -27.99
CA LEU A 15 -12.29 -59.71 -27.16
C LEU A 15 -12.62 -58.23 -26.92
N SER A 16 -13.48 -57.94 -25.94
CA SER A 16 -13.73 -56.57 -25.48
C SER A 16 -12.63 -56.16 -24.49
N LEU A 17 -11.64 -55.41 -24.98
CA LEU A 17 -10.68 -54.67 -24.17
C LEU A 17 -11.41 -53.48 -23.51
N LEU A 18 -12.08 -53.72 -22.38
CA LEU A 18 -12.43 -52.65 -21.44
C LEU A 18 -11.20 -52.36 -20.56
N GLY A 19 -10.34 -51.46 -21.03
CA GLY A 19 -9.36 -50.82 -20.17
C GLY A 19 -10.06 -49.78 -19.29
N PRO A 20 -9.81 -49.73 -17.96
CA PRO A 20 -10.37 -48.70 -17.11
C PRO A 20 -9.79 -47.33 -17.51
N ILE A 21 -10.67 -46.40 -17.89
CA ILE A 21 -10.33 -44.98 -18.04
C ILE A 21 -10.01 -44.46 -16.64
N MET A 22 -8.72 -44.42 -16.27
CA MET A 22 -8.28 -43.69 -15.08
C MET A 22 -8.47 -42.19 -15.35
N ALA A 23 -9.54 -41.62 -14.80
CA ALA A 23 -9.69 -40.18 -14.72
C ALA A 23 -8.60 -39.62 -13.80
N ALA A 24 -7.57 -39.01 -14.38
CA ALA A 24 -6.59 -38.25 -13.64
C ALA A 24 -7.28 -37.02 -13.03
N THR A 25 -7.54 -37.05 -11.73
CA THR A 25 -7.96 -35.88 -10.97
C THR A 25 -6.79 -34.91 -10.92
N ALA A 26 -6.82 -33.89 -11.78
CA ALA A 26 -5.91 -32.76 -11.67
C ALA A 26 -6.20 -32.05 -10.34
N ALA A 27 -5.37 -32.30 -9.33
CA ALA A 27 -5.40 -31.55 -8.09
C ALA A 27 -5.04 -30.09 -8.42
N SER A 28 -6.05 -29.22 -8.40
CA SER A 28 -5.82 -27.78 -8.45
C SER A 28 -5.10 -27.39 -7.16
N SER A 29 -3.80 -27.13 -7.25
CA SER A 29 -3.04 -26.52 -6.15
C SER A 29 -3.57 -25.10 -5.98
N ALA A 30 -4.50 -24.91 -5.04
CA ALA A 30 -4.89 -23.58 -4.59
C ALA A 30 -3.62 -22.86 -4.13
N ALA A 31 -3.25 -21.78 -4.82
CA ALA A 31 -2.11 -20.97 -4.42
C ALA A 31 -2.36 -20.47 -2.99
N ALA A 32 -1.44 -20.79 -2.07
CA ALA A 32 -1.52 -20.30 -0.71
C ALA A 32 -1.59 -18.77 -0.75
N PRO A 33 -2.52 -18.14 -0.01
CA PRO A 33 -2.66 -16.69 -0.03
C PRO A 33 -1.32 -16.06 0.38
N VAL A 34 -0.83 -15.16 -0.45
CA VAL A 34 0.34 -14.33 -0.12
C VAL A 34 -0.07 -13.46 1.07
N LEU A 35 0.39 -13.84 2.27
CA LEU A 35 0.20 -13.06 3.47
C LEU A 35 1.13 -11.85 3.41
N TRP A 36 0.59 -10.74 2.91
CA TRP A 36 1.28 -9.46 2.91
C TRP A 36 1.57 -9.05 4.36
N ARG A 37 2.84 -8.87 4.71
CA ARG A 37 3.30 -8.39 6.03
C ARG A 37 3.12 -6.88 6.23
N SER A 38 2.45 -6.20 5.29
CA SER A 38 2.03 -4.82 5.49
C SER A 38 0.88 -4.81 6.49
N GLY A 39 1.20 -4.67 7.78
CA GLY A 39 0.21 -4.26 8.76
C GLY A 39 -0.34 -2.88 8.40
N PRO A 40 -1.58 -2.55 8.77
CA PRO A 40 -2.10 -1.21 8.56
C PRO A 40 -1.17 -0.21 9.25
N ALA A 41 -0.70 0.80 8.51
CA ALA A 41 -0.18 2.00 9.14
C ALA A 41 -1.38 2.64 9.84
N ALA A 42 -1.56 2.32 11.12
CA ALA A 42 -2.63 2.88 11.92
C ALA A 42 -2.32 4.35 12.15
N LEU A 43 -2.86 5.24 11.29
CA LEU A 43 -3.14 6.59 11.75
C LEU A 43 -4.09 6.43 12.93
N ALA A 44 -3.75 7.06 14.06
CA ALA A 44 -4.67 7.08 15.18
C ALA A 44 -5.95 7.75 14.68
N PRO A 45 -7.10 7.05 14.64
CA PRO A 45 -8.35 7.70 14.27
C PRO A 45 -8.54 8.83 15.27
N ALA A 46 -8.68 10.07 14.81
CA ALA A 46 -9.01 11.16 15.71
C ALA A 46 -10.51 10.99 16.05
N PRO A 47 -10.86 10.57 17.28
CA PRO A 47 -12.25 10.23 17.59
C PRO A 47 -13.06 11.53 17.59
N ALA A 48 -13.98 11.67 16.62
CA ALA A 48 -14.83 12.84 16.44
C ALA A 48 -14.09 14.19 16.47
N ALA A 49 -12.96 14.27 15.76
CA ALA A 49 -12.15 15.48 15.81
C ALA A 49 -12.80 16.62 15.02
N ASP A 50 -12.91 17.77 15.67
CA ASP A 50 -13.14 19.05 15.01
C ASP A 50 -12.02 19.26 13.99
N THR A 51 -12.36 19.26 12.70
CA THR A 51 -11.40 19.46 11.61
C THR A 51 -10.62 20.76 11.79
N ALA A 52 -11.23 21.80 12.38
CA ALA A 52 -10.53 23.03 12.70
C ALA A 52 -9.46 22.80 13.76
N ALA A 53 -9.74 22.02 14.81
CA ALA A 53 -8.77 21.68 15.83
C ALA A 53 -7.62 20.81 15.28
N LEU A 54 -7.92 19.85 14.40
CA LEU A 54 -6.90 19.07 13.70
C LEU A 54 -5.93 19.95 12.91
N LEU A 55 -6.47 20.93 12.19
CA LEU A 55 -5.67 21.84 11.37
C LEU A 55 -4.98 22.93 12.18
N ALA A 56 -5.53 23.33 13.33
CA ALA A 56 -4.93 24.31 14.23
C ALA A 56 -3.59 23.84 14.84
N ALA A 57 -3.37 22.53 14.92
CA ALA A 57 -2.09 21.95 15.33
C ALA A 57 -0.96 22.20 14.31
N TRP A 58 -1.28 22.71 13.11
CA TRP A 58 -0.34 22.94 12.03
C TRP A 58 -0.09 24.44 11.85
N PRO A 59 1.10 24.95 12.21
CA PRO A 59 1.37 26.39 12.18
C PRO A 59 1.19 26.95 10.76
N ALA A 60 0.34 27.97 10.64
CA ALA A 60 0.19 28.74 9.41
C ALA A 60 1.50 29.48 9.10
N GLY A 61 1.83 29.63 7.81
CA GLY A 61 3.07 30.31 7.38
C GLY A 61 4.34 29.47 7.49
N ALA A 62 4.28 28.27 8.08
CA ALA A 62 5.27 27.24 7.75
C ALA A 62 5.18 26.96 6.24
N GLY A 63 6.31 26.69 5.59
CA GLY A 63 6.35 26.34 4.17
C GLY A 63 5.50 25.10 3.84
N GLU A 64 5.68 24.54 2.64
CA GLU A 64 4.96 23.30 2.29
C GLU A 64 5.28 22.17 3.30
N GLN A 65 4.24 21.55 3.87
CA GLN A 65 4.38 20.45 4.82
C GLN A 65 3.81 19.15 4.23
N ARG A 66 4.57 18.06 4.33
CA ARG A 66 4.13 16.73 3.87
C ARG A 66 3.38 16.02 4.98
N VAL A 67 2.16 15.60 4.66
CA VAL A 67 1.23 14.98 5.61
C VAL A 67 0.60 13.73 5.01
N VAL A 68 0.02 12.91 5.88
CA VAL A 68 -0.94 11.88 5.51
C VAL A 68 -2.32 12.36 5.98
N ALA A 69 -3.28 12.36 5.07
CA ALA A 69 -4.64 12.80 5.32
C ALA A 69 -5.61 11.63 5.07
N ARG A 70 -6.48 11.34 6.05
CA ARG A 70 -7.51 10.32 5.97
C ARG A 70 -8.88 10.96 5.94
N PHE A 71 -9.76 10.44 5.08
CA PHE A 71 -11.13 10.89 4.93
C PHE A 71 -12.12 9.78 5.31
N GLU A 72 -13.39 10.13 5.54
CA GLU A 72 -14.48 9.17 5.76
C GLU A 72 -14.80 8.37 4.49
N ARG A 73 -14.55 8.98 3.34
CA ARG A 73 -14.83 8.41 2.01
C ARG A 73 -13.79 8.84 1.00
N THR A 74 -13.78 8.18 -0.15
CA THR A 74 -12.95 8.58 -1.27
C THR A 74 -13.31 10.00 -1.72
N VAL A 75 -12.30 10.86 -1.80
CA VAL A 75 -12.42 12.25 -2.25
C VAL A 75 -12.61 12.27 -3.77
N ASN A 76 -13.69 12.90 -4.24
CA ASN A 76 -13.98 12.99 -5.67
C ASN A 76 -13.13 14.10 -6.35
N PRO A 77 -13.11 14.19 -7.70
CA PRO A 77 -12.28 15.17 -8.40
C PRO A 77 -12.60 16.63 -8.08
N ALA A 78 -13.87 16.98 -7.89
CA ALA A 78 -14.29 18.35 -7.59
C ALA A 78 -13.85 18.75 -6.16
N GLU A 79 -13.99 17.84 -5.20
CA GLU A 79 -13.51 18.02 -3.83
C GLU A 79 -12.00 18.14 -3.79
N ARG A 80 -11.27 17.32 -4.57
CA ARG A 80 -9.81 17.43 -4.68
C ARG A 80 -9.38 18.82 -5.13
N GLN A 81 -10.03 19.36 -6.16
CA GLN A 81 -9.73 20.71 -6.65
C GLN A 81 -10.06 21.78 -5.62
N ALA A 82 -11.19 21.66 -4.91
CA ALA A 82 -11.58 22.59 -3.86
C ALA A 82 -10.60 22.56 -2.67
N LEU A 83 -10.18 21.37 -2.24
CA LEU A 83 -9.18 21.21 -1.17
C LEU A 83 -7.83 21.79 -1.58
N GLU A 84 -7.40 21.57 -2.82
CA GLU A 84 -6.13 22.12 -3.32
C GLU A 84 -6.15 23.65 -3.33
N ALA A 85 -7.23 24.25 -3.85
CA ALA A 85 -7.42 25.70 -3.84
C ALA A 85 -7.47 26.27 -2.41
N ALA A 86 -7.94 25.48 -1.44
CA ALA A 86 -8.01 25.86 -0.04
C ALA A 86 -6.72 25.64 0.74
N GLY A 87 -5.71 24.99 0.15
CA GLY A 87 -4.40 24.78 0.77
C GLY A 87 -4.02 23.34 1.09
N LEU A 88 -4.79 22.34 0.67
CA LEU A 88 -4.47 20.92 0.83
C LEU A 88 -4.41 20.21 -0.51
N ARG A 89 -3.19 20.02 -1.03
CA ARG A 89 -2.95 19.30 -2.28
C ARG A 89 -2.85 17.81 -2.03
N LEU A 90 -3.85 17.04 -2.46
CA LEU A 90 -3.83 15.58 -2.39
C LEU A 90 -2.91 15.00 -3.46
N LEU A 91 -2.05 14.06 -3.06
CA LEU A 91 -1.06 13.39 -3.91
C LEU A 91 -1.52 11.95 -4.17
N SER A 92 -0.65 10.98 -3.90
CA SER A 92 -0.85 9.55 -4.10
C SER A 92 -1.81 8.94 -3.05
N TYR A 93 -2.71 8.08 -3.52
CA TYR A 93 -3.65 7.32 -2.67
C TYR A 93 -2.95 6.13 -2.01
N LEU A 94 -3.22 5.92 -0.73
CA LEU A 94 -2.62 4.88 0.11
C LEU A 94 -3.55 3.70 0.42
N GLY A 95 -4.83 3.79 0.06
CA GLY A 95 -5.87 2.87 0.54
C GLY A 95 -6.64 3.44 1.72
N ASP A 96 -7.76 2.81 2.10
CA ASP A 96 -8.61 3.21 3.24
C ASP A 96 -8.90 4.73 3.31
N HIS A 97 -9.28 5.32 2.17
CA HIS A 97 -9.59 6.75 2.05
C HIS A 97 -8.45 7.69 2.52
N THR A 98 -7.21 7.18 2.48
CA THR A 98 -6.01 7.86 2.97
C THR A 98 -5.12 8.25 1.81
N TYR A 99 -4.54 9.45 1.88
CA TYR A 99 -3.70 10.03 0.84
C TYR A 99 -2.42 10.61 1.45
N PHE A 100 -1.32 10.52 0.71
CA PHE A 100 -0.26 11.52 0.88
C PHE A 100 -0.81 12.87 0.44
N ALA A 101 -0.46 13.93 1.17
CA ALA A 101 -0.86 15.28 0.83
C ALA A 101 0.23 16.30 1.18
N THR A 102 0.10 17.48 0.59
CA THR A 102 0.87 18.66 0.97
C THR A 102 -0.07 19.71 1.54
N LEU A 103 0.21 20.16 2.75
CA LEU A 103 -0.37 21.40 3.28
C LEU A 103 0.43 22.59 2.74
N LEU A 104 -0.23 23.44 1.95
CA LEU A 104 0.32 24.66 1.36
C LEU A 104 0.32 25.80 2.39
N PRO A 105 1.12 26.87 2.22
CA PRO A 105 1.18 27.97 3.19
C PRO A 105 -0.14 28.76 3.31
N GLN A 106 -0.90 28.82 2.21
CA GLN A 106 -2.18 29.52 2.10
C GLN A 106 -3.29 28.54 2.49
N ARG A 107 -3.92 28.72 3.66
CA ARG A 107 -4.89 27.76 4.25
C ARG A 107 -6.21 28.38 4.71
N GLY A 108 -6.55 29.56 4.19
CA GLY A 108 -7.65 30.40 4.72
C GLY A 108 -8.99 29.67 4.86
N ASP A 109 -9.37 28.91 3.82
CA ASP A 109 -10.67 28.22 3.76
C ASP A 109 -10.55 26.70 3.96
N LEU A 110 -9.40 26.21 4.44
CA LEU A 110 -9.14 24.77 4.46
C LEU A 110 -10.05 24.02 5.44
N ALA A 111 -10.26 24.56 6.64
CA ALA A 111 -11.04 23.88 7.68
C ALA A 111 -12.48 23.52 7.25
N PRO A 112 -13.31 24.47 6.74
CA PRO A 112 -14.67 24.12 6.32
C PRO A 112 -14.70 23.15 5.13
N LEU A 113 -13.76 23.28 4.19
CA LEU A 113 -13.69 22.40 3.01
C LEU A 113 -13.20 20.99 3.37
N ALA A 114 -12.22 20.88 4.26
CA ALA A 114 -11.74 19.61 4.78
C ALA A 114 -12.83 18.90 5.59
N ALA A 115 -13.61 19.64 6.39
CA ALA A 115 -14.75 19.08 7.12
C ALA A 115 -15.83 18.57 6.16
N ALA A 116 -16.19 19.35 5.14
CA ALA A 116 -17.17 18.95 4.13
C ALA A 116 -16.72 17.73 3.29
N ALA A 117 -15.42 17.60 3.05
CA ALA A 117 -14.81 16.42 2.41
C ALA A 117 -14.72 15.21 3.35
N GLY A 118 -15.02 15.37 4.64
CA GLY A 118 -14.98 14.31 5.65
C GLY A 118 -13.56 13.99 6.12
N LEU A 119 -12.68 14.98 6.35
CA LEU A 119 -11.35 14.74 6.91
C LEU A 119 -11.46 14.21 8.35
N THR A 120 -10.88 13.04 8.61
CA THR A 120 -10.92 12.36 9.92
C THR A 120 -9.57 12.29 10.63
N ALA A 121 -8.47 12.38 9.88
CA ALA A 121 -7.14 12.43 10.47
C ALA A 121 -6.17 13.16 9.55
N ILE A 122 -5.20 13.84 10.15
CA ILE A 122 -4.07 14.46 9.46
C ILE A 122 -2.84 14.34 10.34
N GLU A 123 -1.78 13.73 9.81
CA GLU A 123 -0.55 13.46 10.55
C GLU A 123 0.68 13.80 9.73
N ALA A 124 1.78 14.16 10.40
CA ALA A 124 3.06 14.36 9.73
C ALA A 124 3.56 13.02 9.21
N VAL A 125 4.22 13.05 8.04
CA VAL A 125 4.92 11.85 7.56
C VAL A 125 6.03 11.55 8.55
N GLN A 126 5.86 10.45 9.29
CA GLN A 126 6.78 9.98 10.30
C GLN A 126 7.99 9.29 9.62
N PRO A 127 9.25 9.69 9.89
CA PRO A 127 10.43 9.07 9.28
C PRO A 127 10.48 7.54 9.46
N GLN A 128 9.99 7.06 10.60
CA GLN A 128 9.91 5.66 10.99
C GLN A 128 9.02 4.84 10.05
N TRP A 129 8.10 5.48 9.30
CA TRP A 129 7.29 4.81 8.27
C TRP A 129 8.09 4.51 7.00
N LYS A 130 9.18 5.24 6.74
CA LYS A 130 10.01 5.10 5.54
C LYS A 130 11.37 4.48 5.82
N LEU A 131 11.86 4.58 7.05
CA LEU A 131 13.15 4.05 7.46
C LEU A 131 13.05 2.57 7.79
N HIS A 132 14.04 1.80 7.32
CA HIS A 132 14.27 0.46 7.82
C HIS A 132 14.55 0.51 9.34
N PRO A 133 14.04 -0.42 10.17
CA PRO A 133 14.20 -0.37 11.64
C PRO A 133 15.65 -0.25 12.12
N LEU A 134 16.58 -0.83 11.37
CA LEU A 134 18.03 -0.70 11.65
C LEU A 134 18.48 0.76 11.56
N LEU A 135 18.08 1.47 10.50
CA LEU A 135 18.39 2.89 10.29
C LEU A 135 17.66 3.78 11.29
N ALA A 136 16.39 3.48 11.58
CA ALA A 136 15.62 4.20 12.59
C ALA A 136 16.26 4.11 14.00
N ALA A 137 16.99 3.03 14.28
CA ALA A 137 17.76 2.84 15.51
C ALA A 137 19.17 3.47 15.47
N GLY A 138 19.49 4.27 14.45
CA GLY A 138 20.82 4.89 14.28
C GLY A 138 21.93 3.88 14.01
N ARG A 139 21.59 2.66 13.58
CA ARG A 139 22.58 1.64 13.22
C ARG A 139 22.84 1.69 11.72
N GLU A 140 24.04 1.28 11.34
CA GLU A 140 24.46 1.19 9.94
C GLU A 140 24.36 -0.27 9.46
N PRO A 141 23.70 -0.54 8.32
CA PRO A 141 23.76 -1.86 7.73
C PRO A 141 25.18 -2.11 7.22
N THR A 142 25.85 -3.16 7.72
CA THR A 142 27.25 -3.45 7.35
C THR A 142 27.44 -3.65 5.86
N TRP A 143 26.42 -4.16 5.16
CA TRP A 143 26.42 -4.34 3.71
C TRP A 143 26.27 -3.02 2.92
N ALA A 144 25.85 -1.94 3.55
CA ALA A 144 25.73 -0.62 2.91
C ALA A 144 27.04 0.17 2.97
N ILE A 145 27.98 -0.22 3.85
CA ILE A 145 29.27 0.45 4.03
C ILE A 145 30.22 0.01 2.91
N VAL A 146 30.62 0.94 2.05
CA VAL A 146 31.52 0.68 0.92
C VAL A 146 32.97 1.11 1.20
N ALA A 147 33.17 2.01 2.16
CA ALA A 147 34.49 2.45 2.63
C ALA A 147 34.38 3.07 4.03
N ARG A 148 35.53 3.47 4.60
CA ARG A 148 35.61 4.31 5.80
C ARG A 148 36.53 5.51 5.53
N THR A 149 36.23 6.66 6.15
CA THR A 149 37.10 7.84 6.11
C THR A 149 38.35 7.64 6.98
N ALA A 150 39.30 8.58 6.93
CA ALA A 150 40.46 8.58 7.81
C ALA A 150 40.06 8.66 9.30
N ASP A 151 38.95 9.33 9.59
CA ASP A 151 38.36 9.46 10.93
C ASP A 151 37.44 8.28 11.31
N SER A 152 37.44 7.21 10.51
CA SER A 152 36.64 5.99 10.68
C SER A 152 35.13 6.11 10.45
N ASP A 153 34.64 7.23 9.94
CA ASP A 153 33.24 7.40 9.55
C ASP A 153 32.88 6.44 8.41
N ALA A 154 31.67 5.88 8.46
CA ALA A 154 31.20 4.99 7.41
C ALA A 154 30.83 5.77 6.15
N VAL A 155 31.38 5.35 5.02
CA VAL A 155 30.93 5.80 3.69
C VAL A 155 29.94 4.76 3.18
N CYS A 156 28.68 5.17 3.03
CA CYS A 156 27.60 4.29 2.62
C CYS A 156 27.24 4.47 1.13
N GLY A 157 27.06 3.37 0.41
CA GLY A 157 26.47 3.38 -0.92
C GLY A 157 24.95 3.52 -0.83
N LEU A 158 24.37 4.49 -1.54
CA LEU A 158 22.92 4.74 -1.55
C LEU A 158 22.38 4.72 -2.98
N TYR A 159 21.23 4.07 -3.16
CA TYR A 159 20.41 4.20 -4.36
C TYR A 159 19.14 4.97 -4.01
N VAL A 160 18.97 6.14 -4.63
CA VAL A 160 17.80 7.00 -4.41
C VAL A 160 16.88 6.86 -5.61
N LEU A 161 15.67 6.35 -5.37
CA LEU A 161 14.60 6.35 -6.36
C LEU A 161 13.55 7.37 -5.96
N LEU A 162 13.39 8.39 -6.78
CA LEU A 162 12.41 9.44 -6.56
C LEU A 162 11.12 9.10 -7.28
N HIS A 163 10.01 9.34 -6.61
CA HIS A 163 8.70 9.17 -7.21
C HIS A 163 8.38 10.34 -8.15
N ARG A 164 7.52 10.11 -9.14
CA ARG A 164 7.20 11.08 -10.21
C ARG A 164 6.57 12.40 -9.71
N ASP A 165 6.08 12.41 -8.48
CA ASP A 165 5.39 13.54 -7.84
C ASP A 165 6.33 14.40 -6.98
N VAL A 166 7.65 14.17 -7.07
CA VAL A 166 8.68 15.00 -6.45
C VAL A 166 9.24 15.98 -7.47
N VAL A 167 9.08 17.28 -7.20
CA VAL A 167 9.80 18.33 -7.94
C VAL A 167 11.23 18.38 -7.42
N LEU A 168 12.19 18.20 -8.33
CA LEU A 168 13.61 18.28 -8.01
C LEU A 168 14.04 19.74 -7.94
N ASP A 169 14.57 20.15 -6.78
CA ASP A 169 15.28 21.40 -6.66
C ASP A 169 16.75 21.19 -7.07
N ALA A 170 17.12 21.69 -8.24
CA ALA A 170 18.47 21.58 -8.77
C ALA A 170 19.50 22.37 -7.96
N THR A 171 19.08 23.29 -7.08
CA THR A 171 19.99 24.12 -6.27
C THR A 171 20.44 23.45 -4.97
N ALA A 172 19.79 22.35 -4.57
CA ALA A 172 20.09 21.63 -3.32
C ALA A 172 21.39 20.80 -3.35
N VAL A 173 22.06 20.68 -4.51
CA VAL A 173 23.23 19.78 -4.71
C VAL A 173 24.57 20.48 -4.38
N ALA A 174 24.56 21.75 -3.96
CA ALA A 174 25.77 22.57 -3.83
C ALA A 174 26.26 22.83 -2.39
N ALA A 175 25.78 22.10 -1.39
CA ALA A 175 26.21 22.24 0.02
C ALA A 175 27.01 21.03 0.52
#